data_AF-A0A4V3KUB4-F1
#
_entry.id   AF-A0A4V3KUB4-F1
#
_cell.length_a   1.000
_cell.length_b   1.000
_cell.length_c   1.000
_cell.angle_alpha   90.00
_cell.angle_beta   90.00
_cell.angle_gamma   90.00
#
_symmetry.space_group_name_H-M   'P 1'
#
loop_
_entity.id
_entity.type
_entity.pdbx_description
1 polymer ?
#
loop_
_entity_poly.entity_id
_entity_poly.type
_entity_poly.pdbx_seq_one_letter_code
_entity_poly.pdbx_strand_id
1 'polypeptide(L)'
;MSFENNLHEPNEPFSPGSPESVDLSPPTLRHAVETVRVWVDEGHIVGAVMLVLRHDRIVLHETVGWSDRERGCWRVEEVMGA
;
A
#
# COMPACT_ATOMS: atom_id res chain seq x y z
N MET A 1 -6.09 -20.98 -35.99
CA MET A 1 -6.61 -20.40 -34.74
C MET A 1 -5.46 -19.64 -34.10
N SER A 2 -5.46 -18.32 -34.24
CA SER A 2 -4.44 -17.46 -33.66
C SER A 2 -4.95 -17.05 -32.28
N PHE A 3 -4.29 -17.48 -31.23
CA PHE A 3 -4.51 -16.93 -29.91
C PHE A 3 -3.85 -15.56 -29.92
N GLU A 4 -4.65 -14.50 -30.01
CA GLU A 4 -4.15 -13.16 -29.77
C GLU A 4 -3.67 -13.13 -28.32
N ASN A 5 -2.34 -13.09 -28.14
CA ASN A 5 -1.70 -12.81 -26.87
C ASN A 5 -2.08 -11.39 -26.46
N ASN A 6 -3.24 -11.22 -25.85
CA ASN A 6 -3.58 -10.05 -25.05
C ASN A 6 -2.86 -10.15 -23.70
N LEU A 7 -1.53 -10.27 -23.75
CA LEU A 7 -0.71 -9.86 -22.62
C LEU A 7 -0.82 -8.34 -22.61
N HIS A 8 -1.77 -7.83 -21.82
CA HIS A 8 -1.71 -6.46 -21.36
C HIS A 8 -0.35 -6.36 -20.67
N GLU A 9 0.62 -5.76 -21.37
CA GLU A 9 1.83 -5.24 -20.76
C GLU A 9 1.47 -3.81 -20.34
N PRO A 10 0.89 -3.57 -19.14
CA PRO A 10 0.85 -2.21 -18.63
C PRO A 10 2.30 -1.87 -18.27
N ASN A 11 3.03 -1.37 -19.26
CA ASN A 11 4.33 -0.74 -19.03
C ASN A 11 4.14 0.70 -18.47
N GLU A 12 2.91 1.05 -18.11
CA GLU A 12 2.55 2.32 -17.48
C GLU A 12 2.28 2.12 -15.98
N PRO A 13 2.93 2.90 -15.11
CA PRO A 13 2.65 2.86 -13.68
C PRO A 13 1.20 3.27 -13.41
N PHE A 14 0.56 2.60 -12.45
CA PHE A 14 -0.79 2.96 -12.01
C PHE A 14 -0.80 4.40 -11.49
N SER A 15 -1.79 5.17 -11.93
CA SER A 15 -1.90 6.57 -11.53
C SER A 15 -2.43 6.69 -10.10
N PRO A 16 -1.99 7.69 -9.31
CA PRO A 16 -2.64 7.98 -8.05
C PRO A 16 -4.09 8.45 -8.26
N GLY A 17 -4.93 8.22 -7.25
CA GLY A 17 -6.32 8.68 -7.20
C GLY A 17 -6.81 8.88 -5.77
N SER A 18 -8.01 9.45 -5.62
CA SER A 18 -8.65 9.55 -4.29
C SER A 18 -9.56 8.35 -4.04
N PRO A 19 -9.75 7.91 -2.79
CA PRO A 19 -10.65 6.81 -2.48
C PRO A 19 -12.07 7.03 -3.03
N GLU A 20 -12.58 8.26 -2.93
CA GLU A 20 -13.92 8.63 -3.41
C GLU A 20 -14.05 8.51 -4.93
N SER A 21 -12.97 8.82 -5.67
CA SER A 21 -12.95 8.68 -7.14
C SER A 21 -13.09 7.24 -7.64
N VAL A 22 -12.92 6.28 -6.72
CA VAL A 22 -13.06 4.85 -6.96
C VAL A 22 -14.00 4.23 -5.93
N ASP A 23 -15.10 4.90 -5.57
CA ASP A 23 -16.16 4.40 -4.68
C ASP A 23 -15.69 3.73 -3.37
N LEU A 24 -14.53 4.13 -2.86
CA LEU A 24 -14.00 3.67 -1.59
C LEU A 24 -14.18 4.76 -0.54
N SER A 25 -14.55 4.33 0.67
CA SER A 25 -14.70 5.19 1.83
C SER A 25 -13.33 5.57 2.40
N PRO A 26 -12.95 6.87 2.42
CA PRO A 26 -11.69 7.29 3.04
C PRO A 26 -11.60 6.95 4.53
N PRO A 27 -12.66 7.12 5.35
CA PRO A 27 -12.64 6.66 6.75
C PRO A 27 -12.35 5.17 6.90
N THR A 28 -12.85 4.33 5.99
CA THR A 28 -12.63 2.88 6.04
C THR A 28 -11.17 2.54 5.75
N LEU A 29 -10.55 3.17 4.75
CA LEU A 29 -9.13 2.97 4.47
C LEU A 29 -8.26 3.45 5.64
N ARG A 30 -8.61 4.60 6.23
CA ARG A 30 -7.91 5.12 7.42
C ARG A 30 -8.00 4.15 8.60
N HIS A 31 -9.19 3.60 8.86
CA HIS A 31 -9.39 2.62 9.92
C HIS A 31 -8.58 1.34 9.71
N ALA A 32 -8.42 0.90 8.46
CA ALA A 32 -7.56 -0.25 8.14
C ALA A 32 -6.09 0.03 8.49
N VAL A 33 -5.58 1.22 8.14
CA VAL A 33 -4.21 1.65 8.48
C VAL A 33 -4.03 1.77 10.00
N GLU A 34 -5.00 2.36 10.69
CA GLU A 34 -5.00 2.47 12.16
C GLU A 34 -4.97 1.10 12.84
N THR A 35 -5.73 0.13 12.32
CA THR A 35 -5.71 -1.25 12.82
C THR A 35 -4.33 -1.87 12.71
N VAL A 36 -3.67 -1.69 11.57
CA VAL A 36 -2.30 -2.20 11.34
C VAL A 36 -1.28 -1.49 12.23
N ARG A 37 -1.46 -0.19 12.51
CA ARG A 37 -0.65 0.54 13.50
C ARG A 37 -0.77 -0.07 14.89
N VAL A 38 -1.99 -0.35 15.35
CA VAL A 38 -2.22 -1.03 16.63
C VAL A 38 -1.49 -2.38 16.69
N TRP A 39 -1.52 -3.17 15.62
CA TRP A 39 -0.80 -4.46 15.59
C TRP A 39 0.72 -4.30 15.67
N VAL A 40 1.29 -3.24 15.07
CA VAL A 40 2.72 -2.93 15.22
C VAL A 40 3.03 -2.52 16.66
N ASP A 41 2.19 -1.64 17.24
CA ASP A 41 2.39 -1.11 18.59
C ASP A 41 2.27 -2.20 19.66
N GLU A 42 1.34 -3.13 19.49
CA GLU A 42 1.14 -4.30 20.35
C GLU A 42 2.19 -5.41 20.10
N GLY A 43 3.05 -5.25 19.09
CA GLY A 43 4.10 -6.21 18.76
C GLY A 43 3.59 -7.50 18.09
N HIS A 44 2.36 -7.48 17.55
CA HIS A 44 1.81 -8.58 16.77
C HIS A 44 2.51 -8.74 15.41
N ILE A 45 2.97 -7.62 14.83
CA ILE A 45 3.78 -7.59 13.61
C ILE A 45 4.93 -6.58 13.76
N VAL A 46 5.99 -6.74 12.97
CA VAL A 46 7.14 -5.81 12.97
C VAL A 46 6.87 -4.57 12.12
N GLY A 47 6.15 -4.74 11.03
CA GLY A 47 5.77 -3.70 10.09
C GLY A 47 4.95 -4.26 8.94
N ALA A 48 4.39 -3.38 8.12
CA ALA A 48 3.57 -3.72 6.96
C ALA A 48 3.64 -2.62 5.89
N VAL A 49 3.43 -3.04 4.65
CA VAL A 49 3.16 -2.15 3.52
C VAL A 49 1.75 -2.46 3.02
N MET A 50 0.92 -1.44 2.87
CA MET A 50 -0.47 -1.54 2.46
C MET A 50 -0.64 -0.82 1.12
N LEU A 51 -1.06 -1.56 0.09
CA LEU A 51 -1.38 -1.03 -1.23
C LEU A 51 -2.85 -1.35 -1.56
N VAL A 52 -3.62 -0.34 -1.94
CA VAL A 52 -4.98 -0.52 -2.48
C VAL A 52 -5.04 0.08 -3.88
N LEU A 53 -5.32 -0.80 -4.84
CA LEU A 53 -5.54 -0.47 -6.24
C LEU A 53 -7.01 -0.74 -6.59
N ARG A 54 -7.70 0.24 -7.16
CA ARG A 54 -9.05 0.06 -7.72
C ARG A 54 -9.21 0.94 -8.95
N HIS A 55 -9.83 0.42 -10.01
CA HIS A 55 -10.02 1.13 -11.30
C HIS A 55 -8.71 1.74 -11.84
N ASP A 56 -7.62 0.96 -11.80
CA ASP A 56 -6.27 1.37 -12.22
C ASP A 56 -5.72 2.62 -11.49
N ARG A 57 -6.29 2.93 -10.32
CA ARG A 57 -5.84 4.00 -9.42
C ARG A 57 -5.27 3.42 -8.14
N ILE A 58 -4.09 3.89 -7.76
CA ILE A 58 -3.55 3.69 -6.42
C ILE A 58 -4.24 4.70 -5.50
N VAL A 59 -4.98 4.21 -4.52
CA VAL A 59 -5.75 5.06 -3.57
C VAL A 59 -5.35 4.89 -2.12
N LEU A 60 -4.47 3.93 -1.85
CA LEU A 60 -3.74 3.79 -0.60
C LEU A 60 -2.36 3.23 -0.92
N HIS A 61 -1.31 3.88 -0.44
CA HIS A 61 0.03 3.33 -0.40
C HIS A 61 0.68 3.80 0.90
N GLU A 62 0.58 2.97 1.93
CA GLU A 62 0.98 3.31 3.29
C GLU A 62 1.96 2.28 3.84
N THR A 63 2.86 2.74 4.68
CA THR A 63 3.85 1.89 5.34
C THR A 63 3.81 2.12 6.83
N VAL A 64 3.85 1.03 7.60
CA VAL A 64 3.75 1.07 9.06
C VAL A 64 4.86 0.20 9.68
N GLY A 65 5.47 0.65 10.76
CA GLY A 65 6.46 -0.12 11.51
C GLY A 65 7.85 -0.12 10.89
N TRP A 66 8.51 -1.29 10.89
CA TRP A 66 9.90 -1.46 10.48
C TRP A 66 10.02 -2.55 9.40
N SER A 67 10.98 -2.39 8.49
CA SER A 67 11.31 -3.45 7.54
C SER A 67 12.06 -4.61 8.20
N ASP A 68 12.95 -4.31 9.16
CA ASP A 68 13.68 -5.29 9.97
C ASP A 68 14.08 -4.64 11.31
N ARG A 69 13.49 -5.12 12.39
CA ARG A 69 13.70 -4.59 13.75
C ARG A 69 15.07 -4.97 14.33
N GLU A 70 15.66 -6.09 13.91
CA GLU A 70 16.91 -6.62 14.47
C GLU A 70 18.13 -6.03 13.76
N ARG A 71 18.00 -5.69 12.48
CA ARG A 71 19.06 -5.02 11.71
C ARG A 71 19.18 -3.52 11.98
N GLY A 72 18.26 -2.92 12.74
CA GLY A 72 18.22 -1.48 12.99
C GLY A 72 18.08 -0.65 11.70
N CYS A 73 17.61 -1.27 10.61
CA CYS A 73 17.48 -0.61 9.32
C CYS A 73 16.18 0.21 9.31
N TRP A 74 16.36 1.53 9.29
CA TRP A 74 15.43 2.65 9.03
C TRP A 74 13.95 2.45 9.37
N ARG A 75 13.38 3.41 10.12
CA ARG A 75 11.92 3.51 10.25
C ARG A 75 11.36 3.73 8.85
N VAL A 76 10.26 3.07 8.47
CA VAL A 76 9.81 3.12 7.06
C VAL A 76 9.41 4.54 6.62
N GLU A 77 9.07 5.42 7.57
CA GLU A 77 8.91 6.88 7.36
C GLU A 77 10.18 7.59 6.86
N GLU A 78 11.36 7.04 7.14
CA GLU A 78 12.67 7.60 6.79
C GLU A 78 13.13 7.18 5.37
N VAL A 79 12.57 6.09 4.84
CA VAL A 79 12.96 5.52 3.52
C VAL A 79 12.20 6.19 2.36
N MET A 80 11.03 6.79 2.62
CA MET A 80 10.22 7.46 1.59
C MET A 80 10.44 8.99 1.51
N GLY A 81 11.49 9.51 2.18
CA GLY A 81 11.80 10.94 2.28
C GLY A 81 13.11 11.39 1.61
N ALA A 82 13.60 10.70 0.58
CA ALA A 82 14.77 11.08 -0.21
C ALA A 82 14.47 11.17 -1.71
#